data_AF-W7W0C4-F1
#
_entry.id   AF-W7W0C4-F1
#
_cell.length_a   1.000
_cell.length_b   1.000
_cell.length_c   1.000
_cell.angle_alpha   90.00
_cell.angle_beta   90.00
_cell.angle_gamma   90.00
#
_symmetry.space_group_name_H-M   'P 1'
#
loop_
_entity.id
_entity.type
_entity.pdbx_description
1 polymer ?
#
loop_
_entity_poly.entity_id
_entity_poly.type
_entity_poly.pdbx_seq_one_letter_code
_entity_poly.pdbx_strand_id
1 'polypeptide(L)'
;MLYQLARAQEQGGELEVALKTLDRLVQDYPQTAYRDEAHFRHGELLFTVRDYAKAEQAYGTVLAGDEEGPYQGRALYMQGWSRFKQGRLEEALSPFFGVLDLTLGDLEGDDDLDSLADLSRADRELVEDTFRVASLCLQNLQGAESIPAYITSDVRRGYEFRIYQQLGELYIKQERTKDAADTFGAFARRQPLHAQAPVLQARVIEIYQQAGFANLALEAKKEYVARYGASSEFRRANPQAGNARSRWSRPTWPSWRATITPARRRAGARPITRRRCAGTAAGWSRSRPTPMQRPTTSCWPSCCTRTRATPRP
;
A
#
# COMPACT_ATOMS: atom_id res chain seq x y z
N MET A 1 5.33 3.78 46.43
CA MET A 1 6.63 3.05 46.45
C MET A 1 6.71 1.99 45.36
N LEU A 2 5.79 1.01 45.33
CA LEU A 2 5.83 -0.16 44.42
C LEU A 2 6.19 0.16 42.96
N TYR A 3 5.67 1.24 42.36
CA TYR A 3 6.00 1.60 40.97
C TYR A 3 7.52 1.76 40.73
N GLN A 4 8.20 2.54 41.58
CA GLN A 4 9.64 2.77 41.42
C GLN A 4 10.46 1.52 41.79
N LEU A 5 9.92 0.61 42.61
CA LEU A 5 10.53 -0.70 42.88
C LEU A 5 10.47 -1.62 41.65
N ALA A 6 9.30 -1.73 41.01
CA ALA A 6 9.15 -2.51 39.78
C ALA A 6 10.09 -1.99 38.68
N ARG A 7 10.11 -0.68 38.46
CA ARG A 7 11.00 -0.03 37.49
C ARG A 7 12.48 -0.28 37.77
N ALA A 8 12.90 -0.35 39.04
CA ALA A 8 14.26 -0.72 39.43
C ALA A 8 14.54 -2.21 39.16
N GLN A 9 13.56 -3.10 39.38
CA GLN A 9 13.64 -4.53 39.06
C GLN A 9 13.73 -4.77 37.55
N GLU A 10 12.95 -4.06 36.72
CA GLU A 10 13.07 -4.07 35.26
C GLU A 10 14.47 -3.67 34.80
N GLN A 11 15.00 -2.57 35.35
CA GLN A 11 16.35 -2.08 35.02
C GLN A 11 17.47 -3.01 35.52
N GLY A 12 17.22 -3.82 36.55
CA GLY A 12 18.09 -4.91 36.99
C GLY A 12 17.94 -6.22 36.18
N GLY A 13 16.96 -6.31 35.28
CA GLY A 13 16.65 -7.53 34.51
C GLY A 13 15.75 -8.55 35.24
N GLU A 14 15.26 -8.23 36.45
CA GLU A 14 14.40 -9.09 37.26
C GLU A 14 12.93 -9.07 36.79
N LEU A 15 12.68 -9.32 35.50
CA LEU A 15 11.36 -9.13 34.86
C LEU A 15 10.21 -9.87 35.58
N GLU A 16 10.47 -11.06 36.10
CA GLU A 16 9.50 -11.90 36.84
C GLU A 16 9.18 -11.37 38.24
N VAL A 17 10.07 -10.55 38.81
CA VAL A 17 9.89 -9.88 40.11
C VAL A 17 9.20 -8.54 39.87
N ALA A 18 9.64 -7.78 38.87
CA ALA A 18 8.98 -6.55 38.41
C ALA A 18 7.50 -6.80 38.07
N LEU A 19 7.21 -7.88 37.34
CA LEU A 19 5.85 -8.30 36.99
C LEU A 19 4.98 -8.49 38.25
N LYS A 20 5.48 -9.22 39.26
CA LYS A 20 4.76 -9.43 40.54
C LYS A 20 4.56 -8.12 41.31
N THR A 21 5.53 -7.19 41.24
CA THR A 21 5.43 -5.87 41.86
C THR A 21 4.40 -4.98 41.14
N LEU A 22 4.26 -5.09 39.81
CA LEU A 22 3.26 -4.38 39.02
C LEU A 22 1.85 -4.99 39.15
N ASP A 23 1.73 -6.32 39.10
CA ASP A 23 0.50 -7.05 39.43
C ASP A 23 -0.07 -6.55 40.75
N ARG A 24 0.78 -6.54 41.79
CA ARG A 24 0.41 -6.02 43.11
C ARG A 24 0.05 -4.54 43.08
N LEU A 25 0.78 -3.69 42.36
CA LEU A 25 0.49 -2.27 42.27
C LEU A 25 -0.89 -2.00 41.66
N VAL A 26 -1.25 -2.67 40.56
CA VAL A 26 -2.56 -2.45 39.90
C VAL A 26 -3.72 -3.08 40.66
N GLN A 27 -3.47 -4.14 41.45
CA GLN A 27 -4.47 -4.79 42.29
C GLN A 27 -4.71 -4.03 43.62
N ASP A 28 -3.64 -3.69 44.36
CA ASP A 28 -3.73 -3.00 45.66
C ASP A 28 -4.09 -1.49 45.50
N TYR A 29 -3.70 -0.85 44.38
CA TYR A 29 -3.79 0.61 44.19
C TYR A 29 -4.27 1.04 42.78
N PRO A 30 -5.44 0.57 42.29
CA PRO A 30 -5.92 0.85 40.92
C PRO A 30 -6.17 2.33 40.60
N GLN A 31 -6.31 3.19 41.62
CA GLN A 31 -6.51 4.64 41.50
C GLN A 31 -5.24 5.44 41.87
N THR A 32 -4.06 4.86 41.62
CA THR A 32 -2.78 5.54 41.84
C THR A 32 -2.50 6.60 40.76
N ALA A 33 -1.81 7.69 41.12
CA ALA A 33 -1.41 8.74 40.17
C ALA A 33 -0.47 8.24 39.04
N TYR A 34 0.05 7.01 39.17
CA TYR A 34 0.85 6.32 38.14
C TYR A 34 0.03 5.26 37.36
N ARG A 35 -1.31 5.26 37.45
CA ARG A 35 -2.20 4.21 36.88
C ARG A 35 -1.79 3.82 35.46
N ASP A 36 -1.74 4.79 34.57
CA ASP A 36 -1.57 4.54 33.14
C ASP A 36 -0.15 4.08 32.80
N GLU A 37 0.87 4.65 33.46
CA GLU A 37 2.26 4.21 33.35
C GLU A 37 2.44 2.78 33.91
N ALA A 38 1.83 2.48 35.05
CA ALA A 38 1.87 1.16 35.69
C ALA A 38 1.16 0.09 34.84
N HIS A 39 -0.03 0.38 34.31
CA HIS A 39 -0.75 -0.52 33.41
C HIS A 39 -0.04 -0.68 32.07
N PHE A 40 0.59 0.37 31.53
CA PHE A 40 1.40 0.28 30.31
C PHE A 40 2.62 -0.63 30.52
N ARG A 41 3.41 -0.41 31.58
CA ARG A 41 4.55 -1.26 31.97
C ARG A 41 4.14 -2.71 32.23
N HIS A 42 3.03 -2.90 32.94
CA HIS A 42 2.49 -4.23 33.19
C HIS A 42 2.16 -4.94 31.87
N GLY A 43 1.53 -4.23 30.92
CA GLY A 43 1.31 -4.71 29.56
C GLY A 43 2.61 -5.10 28.83
N GLU A 44 3.67 -4.29 28.92
CA GLU A 44 4.97 -4.58 28.29
C GLU A 44 5.61 -5.87 28.85
N LEU A 45 5.59 -6.07 30.17
CA LEU A 45 6.09 -7.31 30.78
C LEU A 45 5.24 -8.53 30.43
N LEU A 46 3.90 -8.40 30.48
CA LEU A 46 2.97 -9.45 30.09
C LEU A 46 3.16 -9.86 28.62
N PHE A 47 3.32 -8.90 27.72
CA PHE A 47 3.62 -9.15 26.30
C PHE A 47 4.98 -9.85 26.12
N THR A 48 5.97 -9.47 26.91
CA THR A 48 7.32 -10.08 26.90
C THR A 48 7.29 -11.55 27.34
N VAL A 49 6.55 -11.88 28.41
CA VAL A 49 6.32 -13.28 28.85
C VAL A 49 5.26 -14.02 28.01
N ARG A 50 4.73 -13.37 26.96
CA ARG A 50 3.74 -13.89 26.00
C ARG A 50 2.33 -14.13 26.55
N ASP A 51 2.00 -13.55 27.70
CA ASP A 51 0.62 -13.47 28.19
C ASP A 51 -0.12 -12.33 27.48
N TYR A 52 -0.33 -12.53 26.17
CA TYR A 52 -0.92 -11.53 25.28
C TYR A 52 -2.36 -11.16 25.67
N ALA A 53 -3.09 -12.07 26.34
CA ALA A 53 -4.45 -11.84 26.80
C ALA A 53 -4.49 -10.84 27.97
N LYS A 54 -3.64 -11.01 28.99
CA LYS A 54 -3.52 -9.99 30.05
C LYS A 54 -2.86 -8.71 29.55
N ALA A 55 -1.89 -8.80 28.63
CA ALA A 55 -1.25 -7.61 28.06
C ALA A 55 -2.28 -6.69 27.39
N GLU A 56 -3.18 -7.26 26.58
CA GLU A 56 -4.31 -6.53 25.97
C GLU A 56 -5.21 -5.85 27.02
N GLN A 57 -5.53 -6.54 28.12
CA GLN A 57 -6.35 -6.00 29.21
C GLN A 57 -5.64 -4.84 29.94
N ALA A 58 -4.34 -4.97 30.18
CA ALA A 58 -3.52 -3.92 30.79
C ALA A 58 -3.47 -2.67 29.90
N TYR A 59 -3.18 -2.83 28.60
CA TYR A 59 -3.28 -1.72 27.63
C TYR A 59 -4.70 -1.18 27.51
N GLY A 60 -5.73 -2.03 27.56
CA GLY A 60 -7.13 -1.62 27.57
C GLY A 60 -7.51 -0.76 28.77
N THR A 61 -6.84 -0.93 29.92
CA THR A 61 -7.04 -0.07 31.09
C THR A 61 -6.45 1.32 30.87
N VAL A 62 -5.27 1.41 30.23
CA VAL A 62 -4.68 2.70 29.80
C VAL A 62 -5.60 3.43 28.83
N LEU A 63 -6.17 2.71 27.86
CA LEU A 63 -7.09 3.25 26.86
C LEU A 63 -8.51 3.56 27.38
N ALA A 64 -8.78 3.26 28.64
CA ALA A 64 -10.00 3.61 29.36
C ALA A 64 -9.73 4.71 30.42
N GLY A 65 -8.78 5.61 30.15
CA GLY A 65 -8.66 6.90 30.82
C GLY A 65 -9.42 7.98 30.05
N ASP A 66 -9.88 9.02 30.76
CA ASP A 66 -10.69 10.11 30.17
C ASP A 66 -9.87 11.20 29.45
N GLU A 67 -8.53 11.17 29.57
CA GLU A 67 -7.61 12.14 28.97
C GLU A 67 -6.60 11.47 28.02
N GLU A 68 -6.13 12.20 27.00
CA GLU A 68 -5.14 11.73 26.02
C GLU A 68 -3.72 11.70 26.63
N GLY A 69 -3.48 10.70 27.47
CA GLY A 69 -2.21 10.51 28.17
C GLY A 69 -1.06 10.09 27.24
N PRO A 70 0.21 10.34 27.62
CA PRO A 70 1.40 10.07 26.80
C PRO A 70 1.65 8.58 26.48
N TYR A 71 0.85 7.68 27.05
CA TYR A 71 0.86 6.24 26.79
C TYR A 71 -0.19 5.79 25.77
N GLN A 72 -1.19 6.61 25.43
CA GLN A 72 -2.38 6.22 24.64
C GLN A 72 -2.01 5.63 23.27
N GLY A 73 -1.28 6.35 22.41
CA GLY A 73 -0.87 5.85 21.09
C GLY A 73 -0.01 4.58 21.16
N ARG A 74 0.85 4.45 22.18
CA ARG A 74 1.66 3.24 22.41
C ARG A 74 0.83 2.07 22.92
N ALA A 75 -0.16 2.33 23.77
CA ALA A 75 -1.09 1.33 24.27
C ALA A 75 -2.03 0.83 23.16
N LEU A 76 -2.48 1.68 22.23
CA LEU A 76 -3.19 1.26 21.01
C LEU A 76 -2.31 0.32 20.17
N TYR A 77 -1.09 0.76 19.82
CA TYR A 77 -0.15 -0.03 19.03
C TYR A 77 0.13 -1.41 19.66
N MET A 78 0.40 -1.45 20.98
CA MET A 78 0.69 -2.69 21.69
C MET A 78 -0.56 -3.54 21.97
N GLN A 79 -1.76 -2.96 22.08
CA GLN A 79 -3.02 -3.71 22.13
C GLN A 79 -3.30 -4.38 20.77
N GLY A 80 -3.09 -3.67 19.66
CA GLY A 80 -3.17 -4.23 18.31
C GLY A 80 -2.21 -5.40 18.12
N TRP A 81 -0.95 -5.24 18.52
CA TRP A 81 0.02 -6.34 18.54
C TRP A 81 -0.41 -7.49 19.46
N SER A 82 -0.96 -7.21 20.64
CA SER A 82 -1.43 -8.24 21.58
C SER A 82 -2.58 -9.07 20.99
N ARG A 83 -3.51 -8.45 20.26
CA ARG A 83 -4.59 -9.15 19.55
C ARG A 83 -4.09 -9.92 18.32
N PHE A 84 -3.19 -9.32 17.55
CA PHE A 84 -2.54 -9.95 16.40
C PHE A 84 -1.79 -11.23 16.82
N LYS A 85 -1.06 -11.20 17.95
CA LYS A 85 -0.37 -12.37 18.51
C LYS A 85 -1.31 -13.45 19.05
N GLN A 86 -2.55 -13.10 19.36
CA GLN A 86 -3.63 -14.06 19.69
C GLN A 86 -4.38 -14.57 18.44
N GLY A 87 -4.03 -14.12 17.23
CA GLY A 87 -4.70 -14.48 15.99
C GLY A 87 -6.05 -13.79 15.75
N ARG A 88 -6.43 -12.82 16.60
CA ARG A 88 -7.72 -12.10 16.52
C ARG A 88 -7.57 -10.87 15.63
N LEU A 89 -7.45 -11.12 14.32
CA LEU A 89 -7.02 -10.14 13.32
C LEU A 89 -8.01 -8.98 13.13
N GLU A 90 -9.31 -9.27 13.14
CA GLU A 90 -10.39 -8.30 13.01
C GLU A 90 -10.40 -7.31 14.18
N GLU A 91 -10.19 -7.81 15.41
CA GLU A 91 -10.10 -7.01 16.62
C GLU A 91 -8.76 -6.25 16.73
N ALA A 92 -7.69 -6.80 16.13
CA ALA A 92 -6.38 -6.17 16.07
C ALA A 92 -6.36 -4.95 15.14
N LEU A 93 -7.16 -4.97 14.07
CA LEU A 93 -7.27 -3.83 13.15
C LEU A 93 -7.83 -2.58 13.83
N SER A 94 -8.82 -2.70 14.72
CA SER A 94 -9.45 -1.55 15.40
C SER A 94 -8.42 -0.61 16.08
N PRO A 95 -7.53 -1.07 16.98
CA PRO A 95 -6.52 -0.22 17.60
C PRO A 95 -5.38 0.17 16.65
N PHE A 96 -5.03 -0.63 15.62
CA PHE A 96 -4.06 -0.19 14.60
C PHE A 96 -4.60 0.98 13.77
N PHE A 97 -5.88 0.96 13.39
CA PHE A 97 -6.54 2.13 12.81
C PHE A 97 -6.56 3.30 13.83
N GLY A 98 -6.74 3.04 15.13
CA GLY A 98 -6.62 4.07 16.17
C GLY A 98 -5.22 4.73 16.26
N VAL A 99 -4.14 4.00 16.03
CA VAL A 99 -2.78 4.60 15.92
C VAL A 99 -2.71 5.54 14.71
N LEU A 100 -3.23 5.10 13.56
CA LEU A 100 -3.29 5.93 12.35
C LEU A 100 -4.19 7.16 12.53
N ASP A 101 -5.30 7.05 13.26
CA ASP A 101 -6.15 8.19 13.59
C ASP A 101 -5.39 9.23 14.42
N LEU A 102 -4.67 8.82 15.47
CA LEU A 102 -3.89 9.73 16.32
C LEU A 102 -2.68 10.35 15.59
N THR A 103 -2.01 9.62 14.71
CA THR A 103 -0.80 10.12 14.03
C THR A 103 -1.09 10.84 12.70
N LEU A 104 -2.26 10.62 12.09
CA LEU A 104 -2.64 11.24 10.81
C LEU A 104 -3.84 12.20 10.92
N GLY A 105 -4.55 12.25 12.06
CA GLY A 105 -5.70 13.14 12.27
C GLY A 105 -5.36 14.63 12.22
N ASP A 106 -4.18 15.00 12.72
CA ASP A 106 -3.67 16.38 12.71
C ASP A 106 -3.08 16.82 11.36
N LEU A 107 -2.96 15.91 10.38
CA LEU A 107 -2.40 16.22 9.06
C LEU A 107 -3.47 16.81 8.12
N GLU A 108 -3.66 18.13 8.20
CA GLU A 108 -4.50 18.87 7.25
C GLU A 108 -4.02 18.70 5.79
N GLY A 109 -4.71 17.88 4.98
CA GLY A 109 -4.46 17.84 3.54
C GLY A 109 -4.97 16.59 2.81
N ASP A 110 -6.12 16.71 2.16
CA ASP A 110 -6.86 15.64 1.45
C ASP A 110 -6.17 15.06 0.18
N ASP A 111 -4.93 15.46 -0.12
CA ASP A 111 -4.32 15.31 -1.45
C ASP A 111 -2.84 14.89 -1.44
N ASP A 112 -1.98 15.39 -0.54
CA ASP A 112 -0.53 15.28 -0.74
C ASP A 112 0.07 13.90 -0.38
N LEU A 113 0.94 13.42 -1.27
CA LEU A 113 1.78 12.25 -1.04
C LEU A 113 2.89 12.55 -0.02
N ASP A 114 3.30 13.81 0.06
CA ASP A 114 4.44 14.26 0.85
C ASP A 114 4.07 14.65 2.31
N SER A 115 2.81 14.55 2.75
CA SER A 115 2.37 14.91 4.13
C SER A 115 3.02 14.07 5.24
N LEU A 116 3.50 12.87 4.93
CA LEU A 116 4.31 12.07 5.86
C LEU A 116 5.71 12.67 6.08
N ALA A 117 6.15 13.64 5.29
CA ALA A 117 7.45 14.30 5.42
C ALA A 117 7.55 15.20 6.66
N ASP A 118 6.43 15.79 7.08
CA ASP A 118 6.33 16.68 8.24
C ASP A 118 6.23 15.91 9.57
N LEU A 119 5.78 14.64 9.54
CA LEU A 119 5.88 13.74 10.68
C LEU A 119 7.34 13.55 11.12
N SER A 120 7.55 13.44 12.44
CA SER A 120 8.87 13.06 12.97
C SER A 120 9.27 11.67 12.45
N ARG A 121 10.58 11.39 12.47
CA ARG A 121 11.10 10.09 12.03
C ARG A 121 10.45 8.92 12.80
N ALA A 122 10.22 9.07 14.10
CA ALA A 122 9.61 8.02 14.93
C ALA A 122 8.14 7.78 14.56
N ASP A 123 7.39 8.86 14.30
CA ASP A 123 5.97 8.78 13.95
C ASP A 123 5.78 8.23 12.53
N ARG A 124 6.68 8.57 11.60
CA ARG A 124 6.73 7.95 10.27
C ARG A 124 7.05 6.45 10.33
N GLU A 125 8.06 6.05 11.11
CA GLU A 125 8.39 4.63 11.31
C GLU A 125 7.21 3.86 11.97
N LEU A 126 6.50 4.48 12.90
CA LEU A 126 5.28 3.93 13.52
C LEU A 126 4.12 3.79 12.52
N VAL A 127 3.87 4.80 11.70
CA VAL A 127 2.82 4.80 10.66
C VAL A 127 3.12 3.78 9.58
N GLU A 128 4.35 3.71 9.08
CA GLU A 128 4.78 2.73 8.08
C GLU A 128 4.65 1.29 8.61
N ASP A 129 5.04 1.02 9.88
CA ASP A 129 4.85 -0.30 10.47
C ASP A 129 3.37 -0.62 10.73
N THR A 130 2.58 0.36 11.17
CA THR A 130 1.14 0.18 11.41
C THR A 130 0.39 -0.13 10.10
N PHE A 131 0.69 0.58 8.99
CA PHE A 131 0.19 0.23 7.66
C PHE A 131 0.63 -1.18 7.22
N ARG A 132 1.89 -1.55 7.48
CA ARG A 132 2.43 -2.88 7.17
C ARG A 132 1.67 -3.98 7.94
N VAL A 133 1.45 -3.83 9.25
CA VAL A 133 0.74 -4.83 10.06
C VAL A 133 -0.74 -4.86 9.74
N ALA A 134 -1.40 -3.71 9.54
CA ALA A 134 -2.79 -3.67 9.08
C ALA A 134 -2.95 -4.41 7.74
N SER A 135 -2.03 -4.22 6.79
CA SER A 135 -2.01 -4.97 5.52
C SER A 135 -1.81 -6.48 5.74
N LEU A 136 -0.99 -6.89 6.72
CA LEU A 136 -0.80 -8.29 7.11
C LEU A 136 -2.06 -8.91 7.77
N CYS A 137 -2.88 -8.13 8.48
CA CYS A 137 -4.20 -8.56 8.93
C CYS A 137 -5.14 -8.74 7.74
N LEU A 138 -5.34 -7.66 6.96
CA LEU A 138 -6.31 -7.60 5.85
C LEU A 138 -6.11 -8.74 4.83
N GLN A 139 -4.87 -9.08 4.48
CA GLN A 139 -4.60 -10.18 3.53
C GLN A 139 -5.02 -11.58 4.00
N ASN A 140 -5.18 -11.78 5.32
CA ASN A 140 -5.62 -13.02 5.95
C ASN A 140 -7.11 -12.98 6.31
N LEU A 141 -7.75 -11.83 6.10
CA LEU A 141 -9.19 -11.62 6.08
C LEU A 141 -9.67 -11.62 4.62
N GLN A 142 -10.68 -10.82 4.29
CA GLN A 142 -11.24 -10.68 2.93
C GLN A 142 -10.47 -9.66 2.07
N GLY A 143 -9.20 -9.36 2.40
CA GLY A 143 -8.38 -8.40 1.67
C GLY A 143 -9.04 -7.03 1.60
N ALA A 144 -9.13 -6.49 0.37
CA ALA A 144 -9.73 -5.19 0.10
C ALA A 144 -11.21 -5.08 0.51
N GLU A 145 -11.95 -6.18 0.53
CA GLU A 145 -13.40 -6.18 0.85
C GLU A 145 -13.66 -5.96 2.35
N SER A 146 -12.65 -6.20 3.20
CA SER A 146 -12.74 -5.95 4.65
C SER A 146 -12.42 -4.52 5.07
N ILE A 147 -11.73 -3.73 4.23
CA ILE A 147 -11.35 -2.33 4.54
C ILE A 147 -12.57 -1.43 4.87
N PRO A 148 -13.68 -1.45 4.09
CA PRO A 148 -14.84 -0.59 4.32
C PRO A 148 -15.44 -0.63 5.73
N ALA A 149 -15.29 -1.72 6.47
CA ALA A 149 -15.80 -1.84 7.84
C ALA A 149 -15.06 -0.95 8.85
N TYR A 150 -13.82 -0.54 8.54
CA TYR A 150 -12.97 0.26 9.43
C TYR A 150 -12.99 1.77 9.09
N ILE A 151 -13.50 2.17 7.92
CA ILE A 151 -13.50 3.57 7.44
C ILE A 151 -14.73 4.33 8.00
N THR A 152 -14.69 4.62 9.29
CA THR A 152 -15.82 5.13 10.08
C THR A 152 -15.84 6.63 10.32
N SER A 153 -14.73 7.35 10.10
CA SER A 153 -14.59 8.81 10.28
C SER A 153 -14.00 9.49 9.04
N ASP A 154 -14.06 10.81 8.98
CA ASP A 154 -13.46 11.58 7.87
C ASP A 154 -11.92 11.53 7.85
N VAL A 155 -11.27 11.52 9.03
CA VAL A 155 -9.82 11.23 9.17
C VAL A 155 -9.47 9.90 8.47
N ARG A 156 -10.25 8.84 8.70
CA ARG A 156 -10.05 7.54 8.04
C ARG A 156 -10.34 7.55 6.55
N ARG A 157 -11.17 8.48 6.04
CA ARG A 157 -11.42 8.64 4.61
C ARG A 157 -10.22 9.27 3.91
N GLY A 158 -9.63 10.31 4.52
CA GLY A 158 -8.42 10.97 4.01
C GLY A 158 -7.24 10.00 3.82
N TYR A 159 -7.04 9.05 4.74
CA TYR A 159 -6.01 8.01 4.58
C TYR A 159 -6.51 6.67 4.00
N GLU A 160 -7.79 6.49 3.63
CA GLU A 160 -8.34 5.22 3.11
C GLU A 160 -7.49 4.70 1.94
N PHE A 161 -7.11 5.58 1.01
CA PHE A 161 -6.32 5.20 -0.16
C PHE A 161 -4.95 4.57 0.17
N ARG A 162 -4.31 4.99 1.27
CA ARG A 162 -3.02 4.44 1.72
C ARG A 162 -3.16 2.98 2.19
N ILE A 163 -4.31 2.61 2.78
CA ILE A 163 -4.61 1.22 3.17
C ILE A 163 -4.66 0.31 1.93
N TYR A 164 -5.43 0.70 0.90
CA TYR A 164 -5.49 -0.07 -0.36
C TYR A 164 -4.14 -0.06 -1.08
N GLN A 165 -3.38 1.04 -1.02
CA GLN A 165 -2.05 1.09 -1.60
C GLN A 165 -1.09 0.10 -0.95
N GLN A 166 -1.01 0.07 0.39
CA GLN A 166 -0.08 -0.81 1.09
C GLN A 166 -0.48 -2.28 1.01
N LEU A 167 -1.78 -2.60 1.02
CA LEU A 167 -2.27 -3.95 0.73
C LEU A 167 -1.98 -4.38 -0.72
N GLY A 168 -2.18 -3.49 -1.70
CA GLY A 168 -1.87 -3.75 -3.11
C GLY A 168 -0.36 -3.93 -3.36
N GLU A 169 0.49 -3.14 -2.70
CA GLU A 169 1.94 -3.30 -2.74
C GLU A 169 2.41 -4.59 -2.04
N LEU A 170 1.77 -4.99 -0.95
CA LEU A 170 2.02 -6.29 -0.30
C LEU A 170 1.70 -7.45 -1.25
N TYR A 171 0.59 -7.40 -1.98
CA TYR A 171 0.26 -8.41 -2.99
C TYR A 171 1.22 -8.39 -4.19
N ILE A 172 1.71 -7.23 -4.65
CA ILE A 172 2.78 -7.16 -5.67
C ILE A 172 4.05 -7.85 -5.17
N LYS A 173 4.46 -7.60 -3.91
CA LYS A 173 5.63 -8.24 -3.27
C LYS A 173 5.47 -9.76 -3.09
N GLN A 174 4.25 -10.28 -3.21
CA GLN A 174 3.92 -11.72 -3.18
C GLN A 174 3.63 -12.31 -4.58
N GLU A 175 3.88 -11.56 -5.66
CA GLU A 175 3.54 -11.92 -7.05
C GLU A 175 2.03 -12.16 -7.33
N ARG A 176 1.15 -11.81 -6.36
CA ARG A 176 -0.31 -11.95 -6.40
C ARG A 176 -0.95 -10.86 -7.26
N THR A 177 -0.62 -10.92 -8.54
CA THR A 177 -0.97 -9.95 -9.59
C THR A 177 -2.45 -9.59 -9.60
N LYS A 178 -3.34 -10.60 -9.52
CA LYS A 178 -4.79 -10.38 -9.52
C LYS A 178 -5.24 -9.64 -8.26
N ASP A 179 -4.89 -10.13 -7.09
CA ASP A 179 -5.33 -9.58 -5.81
C ASP A 179 -4.84 -8.13 -5.61
N ALA A 180 -3.63 -7.82 -6.09
CA ALA A 180 -3.13 -6.45 -6.19
C ALA A 180 -4.03 -5.58 -7.08
N ALA A 181 -4.27 -6.02 -8.32
CA ALA A 181 -5.09 -5.29 -9.29
C ALA A 181 -6.54 -5.09 -8.83
N ASP A 182 -7.14 -6.10 -8.21
CA ASP A 182 -8.49 -6.01 -7.65
C ASP A 182 -8.55 -5.10 -6.42
N THR A 183 -7.50 -5.05 -5.60
CA THR A 183 -7.36 -4.11 -4.47
C THR A 183 -7.29 -2.65 -4.94
N PHE A 184 -6.36 -2.32 -5.85
CA PHE A 184 -6.25 -0.96 -6.40
C PHE A 184 -7.55 -0.55 -7.14
N GLY A 185 -8.16 -1.49 -7.86
CA GLY A 185 -9.45 -1.28 -8.53
C GLY A 185 -10.63 -1.12 -7.56
N ALA A 186 -10.61 -1.77 -6.38
CA ALA A 186 -11.69 -1.65 -5.39
C ALA A 186 -11.81 -0.21 -4.88
N PHE A 187 -10.69 0.44 -4.54
CA PHE A 187 -10.69 1.86 -4.19
C PHE A 187 -11.23 2.73 -5.34
N ALA A 188 -10.72 2.54 -6.56
CA ALA A 188 -11.15 3.32 -7.74
C ALA A 188 -12.62 3.09 -8.14
N ARG A 189 -13.23 1.96 -7.73
CA ARG A 189 -14.66 1.68 -7.89
C ARG A 189 -15.51 2.28 -6.77
N ARG A 190 -15.01 2.28 -5.52
CA ARG A 190 -15.68 2.77 -4.31
C ARG A 190 -15.66 4.30 -4.20
N GLN A 191 -14.53 4.92 -4.51
CA GLN A 191 -14.29 6.36 -4.43
C GLN A 191 -13.95 6.97 -5.82
N PRO A 192 -14.83 6.91 -6.83
CA PRO A 192 -14.50 7.29 -8.21
C PRO A 192 -14.23 8.80 -8.43
N LEU A 193 -14.47 9.65 -7.42
CA LEU A 193 -14.20 11.09 -7.47
C LEU A 193 -12.97 11.53 -6.66
N HIS A 194 -12.37 10.65 -5.85
CA HIS A 194 -11.21 10.96 -5.01
C HIS A 194 -9.94 11.16 -5.86
N ALA A 195 -9.08 12.14 -5.52
CA ALA A 195 -7.92 12.53 -6.34
C ALA A 195 -6.98 11.35 -6.69
N GLN A 196 -6.79 10.43 -5.74
CA GLN A 196 -5.97 9.23 -5.88
C GLN A 196 -6.63 8.11 -6.73
N ALA A 197 -7.94 8.14 -6.95
CA ALA A 197 -8.67 7.08 -7.67
C ALA A 197 -8.16 6.82 -9.11
N PRO A 198 -7.89 7.84 -9.96
CA PRO A 198 -7.18 7.61 -11.23
C PRO A 198 -5.76 7.05 -11.03
N VAL A 199 -5.02 7.45 -10.00
CA VAL A 199 -3.65 6.94 -9.75
C VAL A 199 -3.70 5.43 -9.48
N LEU A 200 -4.61 4.98 -8.62
CA LEU A 200 -4.78 3.56 -8.31
C LEU A 200 -5.32 2.78 -9.52
N GLN A 201 -6.27 3.32 -10.30
CA GLN A 201 -6.71 2.68 -11.55
C GLN A 201 -5.59 2.62 -12.63
N ALA A 202 -4.69 3.60 -12.68
CA ALA A 202 -3.52 3.52 -13.55
C ALA A 202 -2.58 2.39 -13.10
N ARG A 203 -2.46 2.16 -11.79
CA ARG A 203 -1.68 1.05 -11.22
C ARG A 203 -2.24 -0.32 -11.61
N VAL A 204 -3.57 -0.49 -11.61
CA VAL A 204 -4.25 -1.71 -12.15
C VAL A 204 -3.78 -2.02 -13.58
N ILE A 205 -3.73 -1.00 -14.43
CA ILE A 205 -3.31 -1.14 -15.83
C ILE A 205 -1.83 -1.52 -15.94
N GLU A 206 -0.97 -0.92 -15.13
CA GLU A 206 0.46 -1.24 -15.10
C GLU A 206 0.72 -2.68 -14.65
N ILE A 207 0.03 -3.14 -13.61
CA ILE A 207 0.10 -4.52 -13.10
C ILE A 207 -0.26 -5.52 -14.21
N TYR A 208 -1.40 -5.31 -14.89
CA TYR A 208 -1.81 -6.18 -15.99
C TYR A 208 -0.89 -6.09 -17.22
N GLN A 209 -0.23 -4.95 -17.47
CA GLN A 209 0.77 -4.84 -18.53
C GLN A 209 2.08 -5.56 -18.18
N GLN A 210 2.55 -5.44 -16.93
CA GLN A 210 3.79 -6.08 -16.47
C GLN A 210 3.66 -7.61 -16.40
N ALA A 211 2.48 -8.11 -16.01
CA ALA A 211 2.16 -9.54 -16.03
C ALA A 211 1.78 -10.09 -17.43
N GLY A 212 1.82 -9.26 -18.49
CA GLY A 212 1.52 -9.70 -19.86
C GLY A 212 0.03 -9.96 -20.17
N PHE A 213 -0.89 -9.65 -19.25
CA PHE A 213 -2.33 -9.85 -19.40
C PHE A 213 -2.97 -8.78 -20.30
N ALA A 214 -2.61 -8.80 -21.59
CA ALA A 214 -2.96 -7.78 -22.57
C ALA A 214 -4.45 -7.45 -22.67
N ASN A 215 -5.34 -8.45 -22.54
CA ASN A 215 -6.79 -8.26 -22.57
C ASN A 215 -7.29 -7.52 -21.30
N LEU A 216 -6.83 -7.92 -20.11
CA LEU A 216 -7.19 -7.24 -18.86
C LEU A 216 -6.64 -5.79 -18.84
N ALA A 217 -5.43 -5.60 -19.34
CA ALA A 217 -4.84 -4.27 -19.52
C ALA A 217 -5.62 -3.40 -20.53
N LEU A 218 -6.27 -3.99 -21.54
CA LEU A 218 -7.13 -3.28 -22.49
C LEU A 218 -8.47 -2.88 -21.87
N GLU A 219 -9.13 -3.78 -21.14
CA GLU A 219 -10.39 -3.47 -20.46
C GLU A 219 -10.19 -2.45 -19.33
N ALA A 220 -9.14 -2.58 -18.52
CA ALA A 220 -8.81 -1.58 -17.49
C ALA A 220 -8.51 -0.20 -18.11
N LYS A 221 -7.90 -0.12 -19.30
CA LYS A 221 -7.72 1.13 -20.06
C LYS A 221 -9.04 1.73 -20.56
N LYS A 222 -9.97 0.91 -21.06
CA LYS A 222 -11.32 1.37 -21.44
C LYS A 222 -12.05 1.94 -20.23
N GLU A 223 -12.04 1.23 -19.10
CA GLU A 223 -12.63 1.68 -17.83
C GLU A 223 -12.00 3.01 -17.36
N TYR A 224 -10.67 3.12 -17.38
CA TYR A 224 -9.98 4.36 -17.03
C TYR A 224 -10.42 5.54 -17.92
N VAL A 225 -10.53 5.34 -19.24
CA VAL A 225 -10.96 6.40 -20.16
C VAL A 225 -12.42 6.79 -19.93
N ALA A 226 -13.29 5.84 -19.55
CA ALA A 226 -14.67 6.13 -19.18
C ALA A 226 -14.77 6.92 -17.86
N ARG A 227 -14.07 6.49 -16.80
CA ARG A 227 -14.12 7.11 -15.45
C ARG A 227 -13.33 8.43 -15.34
N TYR A 228 -12.19 8.55 -16.03
CA TYR A 228 -11.20 9.62 -15.83
C TYR A 228 -10.80 10.37 -17.13
N GLY A 229 -11.48 10.09 -18.24
CA GLY A 229 -11.32 10.79 -19.52
C GLY A 229 -11.60 12.30 -19.45
N ALA A 230 -11.24 13.05 -20.49
CA ALA A 230 -11.26 14.53 -20.48
C ALA A 230 -12.65 15.16 -20.23
N SER A 231 -13.72 14.43 -20.51
CA SER A 231 -15.12 14.83 -20.30
C SER A 231 -15.83 14.04 -19.18
N SER A 232 -15.07 13.33 -18.34
CA SER A 232 -15.63 12.48 -17.28
C SER A 232 -16.16 13.29 -16.08
N GLU A 233 -16.92 12.62 -15.21
CA GLU A 233 -17.42 13.22 -13.99
C GLU A 233 -16.30 13.62 -13.02
N PHE A 234 -15.25 12.80 -12.90
CA PHE A 234 -14.03 13.12 -12.15
C PHE A 234 -13.42 14.47 -12.57
N ARG A 235 -13.41 14.81 -13.87
CA ARG A 235 -12.89 16.11 -14.37
C ARG A 235 -13.76 17.30 -13.97
N ARG A 236 -15.06 17.09 -13.79
CA ARG A 236 -16.00 18.13 -13.36
C ARG A 236 -15.94 18.35 -11.85
N ALA A 237 -15.80 17.27 -11.08
CA ALA A 237 -15.59 17.31 -9.63
C ALA A 237 -14.21 17.87 -9.25
N ASN A 238 -13.16 17.55 -10.01
CA ASN A 238 -11.78 17.95 -9.76
C ASN A 238 -11.18 18.81 -10.89
N PRO A 239 -11.60 20.08 -11.08
CA PRO A 239 -11.05 20.95 -12.12
C PRO A 239 -9.51 21.13 -12.02
N GLN A 240 -8.98 21.17 -10.79
CA GLN A 240 -7.55 21.38 -10.54
C GLN A 240 -6.68 20.22 -11.05
N ALA A 241 -7.18 18.98 -11.06
CA ALA A 241 -6.52 17.81 -11.65
C ALA A 241 -6.43 17.86 -13.20
N GLY A 242 -7.00 18.89 -13.82
CA GLY A 242 -6.78 19.26 -15.23
C GLY A 242 -5.50 20.06 -15.47
N ASN A 243 -4.98 20.78 -14.47
CA ASN A 243 -3.82 21.66 -14.63
C ASN A 243 -2.53 20.84 -14.82
N ALA A 244 -1.72 21.21 -15.81
CA ALA A 244 -0.53 20.44 -16.22
C ALA A 244 0.65 20.44 -15.22
N ARG A 245 0.49 21.06 -14.04
CA ARG A 245 1.39 20.96 -12.89
C ARG A 245 0.86 20.01 -11.79
N SER A 246 -0.39 19.57 -11.86
CA SER A 246 -0.95 18.61 -10.90
C SER A 246 -0.32 17.22 -11.10
N ARG A 247 0.22 16.65 -10.02
CA ARG A 247 0.94 15.36 -10.00
C ARG A 247 0.07 14.22 -10.55
N TRP A 248 -1.25 14.34 -10.37
CA TRP A 248 -2.32 13.41 -10.78
C TRP A 248 -2.53 13.28 -12.29
N SER A 249 -2.11 14.25 -13.09
CA SER A 249 -2.65 14.44 -14.44
C SER A 249 -2.15 13.44 -15.50
N ARG A 250 -1.05 12.70 -15.26
CA ARG A 250 -0.42 11.81 -16.26
C ARG A 250 0.34 10.61 -15.66
N PRO A 251 -0.14 9.37 -15.88
CA PRO A 251 0.73 8.20 -15.91
C PRO A 251 1.84 8.38 -16.97
N THR A 252 3.07 7.94 -16.68
CA THR A 252 4.29 8.29 -17.45
C THR A 252 4.46 7.51 -18.77
N TRP A 253 3.39 6.91 -19.29
CA TRP A 253 3.42 5.90 -20.37
C TRP A 253 3.86 6.47 -21.75
N PRO A 254 4.96 5.99 -22.35
CA PRO A 254 5.39 6.45 -23.68
C PRO A 254 4.40 6.11 -24.81
N SER A 255 3.74 4.95 -24.72
CA SER A 255 2.89 4.40 -25.78
C SER A 255 1.49 5.03 -25.88
N TRP A 256 1.02 5.72 -24.84
CA TRP A 256 -0.36 6.23 -24.74
C TRP A 256 -0.77 7.16 -25.91
N ARG A 257 0.18 7.98 -26.40
CA ARG A 257 -0.03 8.89 -27.54
C ARG A 257 -0.35 8.17 -28.86
N ALA A 258 0.14 6.95 -29.06
CA ALA A 258 -0.03 6.21 -30.32
C ALA A 258 -1.44 5.62 -30.48
N THR A 259 -2.09 5.22 -29.38
CA THR A 259 -3.31 4.39 -29.43
C THR A 259 -4.61 5.19 -29.34
N ILE A 260 -4.60 6.38 -28.71
CA ILE A 260 -5.81 7.18 -28.47
C ILE A 260 -5.69 8.59 -29.08
N THR A 261 -5.00 8.70 -30.22
CA THR A 261 -5.20 9.83 -31.12
C THR A 261 -6.41 9.50 -31.99
N PRO A 262 -7.62 10.08 -31.78
CA PRO A 262 -8.69 9.94 -32.74
C PRO A 262 -8.19 10.53 -34.06
N ALA A 263 -8.29 9.77 -35.15
CA ALA A 263 -7.73 10.15 -36.44
C ALA A 263 -8.35 11.48 -36.89
N ARG A 264 -7.65 12.60 -36.66
CA ARG A 264 -8.03 13.92 -37.14
C ARG A 264 -8.09 13.86 -38.65
N ARG A 265 -9.31 13.66 -39.19
CA ARG A 265 -9.59 13.76 -40.62
C ARG A 265 -9.02 15.10 -41.09
N ARG A 266 -7.94 15.04 -41.89
CA ARG A 266 -7.41 16.22 -42.57
C ARG A 266 -8.41 16.59 -43.67
N ALA A 267 -9.49 17.27 -43.29
CA ALA A 267 -10.35 17.98 -44.21
C ALA A 267 -9.44 18.91 -45.04
N GLY A 268 -9.45 18.72 -46.35
CA GLY A 268 -8.41 19.26 -47.22
C GLY A 268 -8.62 20.72 -47.57
N ALA A 269 -7.59 21.54 -47.40
CA ALA A 269 -7.46 22.82 -48.07
C ALA A 269 -5.98 23.16 -48.29
N ARG A 270 -5.45 22.84 -49.48
CA ARG A 270 -4.30 23.52 -50.07
C ARG A 270 -4.59 23.76 -51.55
N PRO A 271 -4.65 25.02 -52.03
CA PRO A 271 -4.92 25.30 -53.43
C PRO A 271 -3.74 24.86 -54.31
N ILE A 272 -4.04 24.49 -55.55
CA ILE A 272 -3.04 24.11 -56.55
C ILE A 272 -2.47 25.39 -57.18
N THR A 273 -1.18 25.63 -57.00
CA THR A 273 -0.40 26.56 -57.83
C THR A 273 0.66 25.81 -58.65
N ARG A 274 0.95 26.31 -59.86
CA ARG A 274 1.63 25.53 -60.91
C ARG A 274 3.17 25.57 -60.82
N ARG A 275 3.76 24.50 -61.36
CA ARG A 275 5.20 24.26 -61.60
C ARG A 275 5.99 25.49 -62.10
N ARG A 276 7.29 25.51 -61.74
CA ARG A 276 8.39 25.68 -62.72
C ARG A 276 9.48 24.65 -62.46
N CYS A 277 10.35 24.40 -63.44
CA CYS A 277 11.32 23.30 -63.43
C CYS A 277 12.73 23.74 -63.89
N ALA A 278 13.74 23.17 -63.24
CA ALA A 278 15.12 22.91 -63.68
C ALA A 278 15.54 21.61 -62.94
N GLY A 279 16.37 20.68 -63.42
CA GLY A 279 17.63 20.84 -64.16
C GLY A 279 18.76 21.02 -63.12
N THR A 280 19.76 20.16 -62.95
CA THR A 280 20.35 19.04 -63.75
C THR A 280 20.87 17.94 -62.77
N ALA A 281 20.78 16.62 -63.04
CA ALA A 281 21.55 15.73 -63.95
C ALA A 281 22.92 15.23 -63.42
N ALA A 282 23.35 14.06 -63.91
CA ALA A 282 24.48 13.19 -63.44
C ALA A 282 24.27 12.46 -62.08
N GLY A 283 24.73 11.21 -61.88
CA GLY A 283 25.41 10.27 -62.79
C GLY A 283 25.22 8.79 -62.40
N TRP A 284 25.60 7.86 -63.28
CA TRP A 284 25.45 6.39 -63.10
C TRP A 284 26.74 5.70 -62.65
N SER A 285 26.61 4.59 -61.91
CA SER A 285 27.44 3.38 -62.08
C SER A 285 26.69 2.12 -61.61
N ARG A 286 27.13 0.92 -62.02
CA ARG A 286 26.47 -0.39 -61.73
C ARG A 286 27.48 -1.55 -61.58
N SER A 287 27.38 -2.31 -60.49
CA SER A 287 27.78 -3.74 -60.35
C SER A 287 27.35 -4.23 -58.96
N ARG A 288 26.54 -5.28 -58.75
CA ARG A 288 26.56 -6.73 -59.09
C ARG A 288 27.26 -7.61 -58.01
N PRO A 289 26.84 -8.89 -57.80
CA PRO A 289 26.55 -9.34 -56.41
C PRO A 289 27.11 -10.74 -56.01
N THR A 290 26.66 -11.24 -54.83
CA THR A 290 26.70 -12.65 -54.32
C THR A 290 28.08 -13.22 -53.92
N PRO A 291 28.19 -14.32 -53.11
CA PRO A 291 27.15 -15.27 -52.68
C PRO A 291 27.01 -15.64 -51.17
N MET A 292 25.78 -16.05 -50.86
CA MET A 292 25.32 -17.14 -49.97
C MET A 292 26.35 -18.10 -49.31
N GLN A 293 26.22 -18.33 -47.98
CA GLN A 293 26.54 -19.62 -47.31
C GLN A 293 25.59 -19.93 -46.13
N ARG A 294 25.38 -21.24 -45.91
CA ARG A 294 24.66 -21.94 -44.81
C ARG A 294 25.12 -23.42 -44.89
N PRO A 295 24.83 -24.29 -43.90
CA PRO A 295 24.91 -24.13 -42.44
C PRO A 295 25.88 -25.20 -41.85
N THR A 296 26.03 -25.29 -40.53
CA THR A 296 26.65 -26.45 -39.87
C THR A 296 25.84 -26.93 -38.66
N THR A 297 25.78 -28.26 -38.49
CA THR A 297 25.01 -28.96 -37.44
C THR A 297 25.88 -29.99 -36.72
N SER A 298 25.94 -29.92 -35.39
CA SER A 298 26.41 -30.97 -34.48
C SER A 298 26.22 -30.51 -33.03
N CYS A 299 26.24 -31.36 -31.99
CA CYS A 299 25.60 -32.67 -31.76
C CYS A 299 25.60 -32.91 -30.23
N TRP A 300 24.78 -33.84 -29.73
CA TRP A 300 24.78 -34.25 -28.31
C TRP A 300 26.01 -35.13 -27.95
N PRO A 301 26.38 -35.24 -26.66
CA PRO A 301 25.85 -36.31 -25.79
C PRO A 301 25.23 -35.77 -24.48
N SER A 302 24.20 -36.36 -23.84
CA SER A 302 23.85 -37.78 -23.56
C SER A 302 24.63 -38.46 -22.43
N CYS A 303 24.15 -38.29 -21.19
CA CYS A 303 24.17 -39.29 -20.11
C CYS A 303 22.99 -38.95 -19.14
N CYS A 304 22.10 -39.82 -18.66
CA CYS A 304 22.23 -41.18 -18.07
C CYS A 304 23.04 -41.15 -16.75
N THR A 305 22.54 -41.53 -15.56
CA THR A 305 21.19 -41.93 -15.07
C THR A 305 21.01 -41.31 -13.64
N ARG A 306 20.06 -41.62 -12.73
CA ARG A 306 19.11 -42.73 -12.54
C ARG A 306 17.98 -42.36 -11.56
N THR A 307 16.78 -42.92 -11.74
CA THR A 307 15.63 -42.78 -10.82
C THR A 307 15.68 -43.79 -9.66
N ARG A 308 15.18 -43.40 -8.48
CA ARG A 308 14.41 -44.31 -7.60
C ARG A 308 13.52 -43.53 -6.62
N ALA A 309 12.26 -43.95 -6.55
CA ALA A 309 11.33 -43.59 -5.48
C ALA A 309 10.93 -44.88 -4.74
N THR A 310 10.47 -44.76 -3.49
CA THR A 310 9.94 -45.84 -2.67
C THR A 310 8.71 -45.35 -1.91
N PRO A 311 7.57 -46.06 -1.95
CA PRO A 311 6.39 -45.72 -1.16
C PRO A 311 6.46 -46.25 0.27
N ARG A 312 5.48 -45.81 1.07
CA ARG A 312 5.04 -46.30 2.39
C ARG A 312 4.67 -47.81 2.39
N PRO A 313 4.47 -48.49 3.55
CA PRO A 313 3.95 -47.99 4.85
C PRO A 313 4.71 -46.85 5.54
#